data_AF-A0A0D1Y175-F1
#
_entry.id   AF-A0A0D1Y175-F1
#
_cell.length_a   1.000
_cell.length_b   1.000
_cell.length_c   1.000
_cell.angle_alpha   90.00
_cell.angle_beta   90.00
_cell.angle_gamma   90.00
#
_symmetry.space_group_name_H-M   'P 1'
#
loop_
_entity.id
_entity.type
_entity.pdbx_description
1 polymer ?
#
loop_
_entity_poly.entity_id
_entity_poly.type
_entity_poly.pdbx_seq_one_letter_code
_entity_poly.pdbx_strand_id
1 'polypeptide(L)' 'MAEKQERVKEPAFPVQILIENAKGLSDEFGTKPEIIMAVLSSCTGKITKSEAKKRIDSFLRKEVK' A
#
# COMPACT_ATOMS: atom_id res chain seq x y z
N MET A 1 -7.22 -31.18 -11.88
CA MET A 1 -5.89 -30.75 -11.40
C MET A 1 -6.07 -29.37 -10.82
N ALA A 2 -5.77 -29.18 -9.53
CA ALA A 2 -5.98 -27.89 -8.86
C ALA A 2 -5.01 -26.86 -9.44
N GLU A 3 -5.55 -25.87 -10.16
CA GLU A 3 -4.82 -24.71 -10.63
C GLU A 3 -4.30 -23.95 -9.40
N LYS A 4 -3.02 -24.18 -9.08
CA LYS A 4 -2.27 -23.36 -8.14
C LYS A 4 -2.37 -21.93 -8.66
N GLN A 5 -3.16 -21.11 -7.97
CA GLN A 5 -3.12 -19.66 -8.11
C GLN A 5 -1.65 -19.24 -8.07
N GLU A 6 -1.13 -18.88 -9.24
CA GLU A 6 0.16 -18.28 -9.41
C GLU A 6 0.10 -16.99 -8.59
N ARG A 7 0.64 -17.05 -7.36
CA ARG A 7 0.82 -15.86 -6.53
C ARG A 7 1.78 -15.01 -7.33
N VAL A 8 1.24 -14.09 -8.13
CA VAL A 8 1.96 -13.01 -8.78
C VAL A 8 2.84 -12.44 -7.68
N LYS A 9 4.16 -12.71 -7.77
CA LYS A 9 5.14 -12.14 -6.85
C LYS A 9 5.21 -10.68 -7.22
N GLU A 10 4.22 -9.91 -6.76
CA GLU A 10 4.29 -8.47 -6.84
C GLU A 10 5.63 -8.06 -6.22
N PRO A 11 6.41 -7.21 -6.91
CA PRO A 11 7.67 -6.74 -6.36
C PRO A 11 7.38 -6.02 -5.04
N ALA A 12 7.99 -6.52 -3.97
CA ALA A 12 7.93 -5.90 -2.66
C ALA A 12 8.92 -4.74 -2.64
N PHE A 13 8.40 -3.52 -2.54
CA PHE A 13 9.21 -2.32 -2.48
C PHE A 13 9.48 -1.95 -1.02
N PRO A 14 10.67 -1.40 -0.73
CA PRO A 14 10.95 -0.82 0.57
C PRO A 14 9.91 0.24 0.89
N VAL A 15 9.39 0.21 2.11
CA VAL A 15 8.39 1.17 2.56
C VAL A 15 8.91 2.61 2.44
N GLN A 16 10.21 2.85 2.66
CA GLN A 16 10.83 4.17 2.45
C GLN A 16 10.66 4.68 1.01
N ILE A 17 10.87 3.83 -0.01
CA ILE A 17 10.69 4.22 -1.41
C ILE A 17 9.22 4.55 -1.68
N LEU A 18 8.29 3.78 -1.11
CA LEU A 18 6.87 4.06 -1.22
C LEU A 18 6.47 5.35 -0.50
N ILE A 19 7.11 5.69 0.62
CA ILE A 19 6.90 6.95 1.35
C ILE A 19 7.49 8.13 0.56
N GLU A 20 8.70 8.02 0.02
CA GLU A 20 9.29 9.04 -0.85
C GLU A 20 8.43 9.27 -2.11
N ASN A 21 7.88 8.20 -2.66
CA ASN A 21 6.94 8.24 -3.78
C ASN A 21 5.47 8.36 -3.31
N ALA A 22 5.21 8.70 -2.04
CA ALA A 22 3.85 8.72 -1.51
C ALA A 22 2.96 9.69 -2.27
N LYS A 23 3.52 10.80 -2.77
CA LYS A 23 2.82 11.78 -3.60
C LYS A 23 2.34 11.19 -4.94
N GLY A 24 3.15 10.36 -5.59
CA GLY A 24 2.75 9.66 -6.82
C GLY A 24 1.74 8.54 -6.55
N LEU A 25 1.93 7.81 -5.44
CA LEU A 25 0.95 6.81 -4.98
C LEU A 25 -0.37 7.46 -4.56
N SER A 26 -0.34 8.69 -4.05
CA SER A 26 -1.53 9.45 -3.67
C SER A 26 -2.43 9.72 -4.86
N ASP A 27 -1.83 10.07 -6.00
CA ASP A 27 -2.52 10.28 -7.26
C ASP A 27 -3.06 8.95 -7.83
N GLU A 28 -2.23 7.90 -7.86
CA GLU A 28 -2.60 6.55 -8.34
C GLU A 28 -3.72 5.89 -7.49
N PHE A 29 -3.73 6.13 -6.18
CA PHE A 29 -4.71 5.59 -5.25
C PHE A 29 -5.87 6.54 -4.92
N GLY A 30 -5.87 7.77 -5.45
CA GLY A 30 -6.88 8.79 -5.12
C GLY A 30 -6.97 9.10 -3.62
N THR A 31 -5.85 9.00 -2.92
CA THR A 31 -5.76 9.15 -1.46
C THR A 31 -4.84 10.31 -1.12
N LYS A 32 -5.05 10.97 0.03
CA LYS A 32 -4.12 12.03 0.49
C LYS A 32 -2.73 11.43 0.79
N PRO A 33 -1.64 12.10 0.39
CA PRO A 33 -0.30 11.61 0.67
C PRO A 33 -0.04 11.47 2.18
N GLU A 34 -0.67 12.30 3.01
CA GLU A 34 -0.60 12.20 4.48
C GLU A 34 -1.14 10.86 5.01
N ILE A 35 -2.23 10.35 4.45
CA ILE A 35 -2.80 9.04 4.82
C ILE A 35 -1.83 7.93 4.42
N ILE A 36 -1.27 8.02 3.21
CA ILE A 36 -0.28 7.06 2.71
C ILE A 36 0.94 7.07 3.62
N MET A 37 1.48 8.24 3.95
CA MET A 37 2.60 8.37 4.87
C MET A 37 2.24 7.86 6.27
N ALA A 38 1.05 8.13 6.81
CA ALA A 38 0.65 7.64 8.12
C ALA A 38 0.55 6.11 8.16
N VAL A 39 -0.07 5.51 7.15
CA VAL A 39 -0.23 4.05 7.01
C VAL A 39 1.12 3.35 6.78
N LEU A 40 1.95 3.94 5.91
CA LEU A 40 3.25 3.39 5.57
C LEU A 40 4.29 3.66 6.65
N SER A 41 4.23 4.76 7.39
CA SER A 41 5.13 5.06 8.52
C SER A 41 5.00 4.03 9.64
N SER A 42 3.79 3.46 9.81
CA SER A 42 3.57 2.33 10.72
C SER A 42 4.06 0.98 10.17
N CYS A 43 4.49 0.92 8.91
CA CYS A 43 5.04 -0.28 8.28
C CYS A 43 6.57 -0.20 8.22
N THR A 44 7.24 -1.32 8.48
CA THR A 44 8.69 -1.45 8.33
C THR A 44 9.01 -2.65 7.44
N GLY A 45 10.03 -2.51 6.60
CA GLY A 45 10.47 -3.56 5.67
C GLY A 45 10.05 -3.31 4.22
N LYS A 46 9.66 -4.37 3.52
CA LYS A 46 9.24 -4.34 2.12
C LYS A 46 7.79 -4.77 2.00
N ILE A 47 6.97 -3.97 1.33
CA ILE A 47 5.55 -4.27 1.09
C ILE A 47 5.25 -4.15 -0.40
N THR A 48 4.22 -4.84 -0.88
CA THR A 48 3.78 -4.71 -2.26
C THR A 48 2.81 -3.54 -2.41
N LYS A 49 2.62 -3.05 -3.65
CA LYS A 49 1.63 -2.01 -3.96
C LYS A 49 0.22 -2.44 -3.54
N SER A 50 -0.18 -3.68 -3.80
CA SER A 50 -1.49 -4.19 -3.38
C SER A 50 -1.64 -4.24 -1.86
N GLU A 51 -0.58 -4.58 -1.12
CA GLU A 51 -0.62 -4.60 0.34
C GLU A 51 -0.71 -3.17 0.91
N ALA A 52 0.03 -2.23 0.34
CA ALA A 52 -0.08 -0.80 0.65
C ALA A 52 -1.52 -0.30 0.41
N LYS A 53 -2.08 -0.57 -0.77
CA LYS A 53 -3.45 -0.19 -1.14
C LYS A 53 -4.48 -0.78 -0.19
N LYS A 54 -4.37 -2.07 0.16
CA LYS A 54 -5.27 -2.71 1.13
C LYS A 54 -5.22 -2.06 2.51
N ARG A 55 -4.02 -1.71 3.00
CA ARG A 55 -3.87 -1.02 4.28
C ARG A 55 -4.47 0.38 4.22
N ILE A 56 -4.22 1.12 3.14
CA ILE A 56 -4.76 2.46 2.91
C ILE A 56 -6.29 2.43 2.84
N ASP A 57 -6.87 1.52 2.04
CA ASP A 57 -8.32 1.35 1.92
C ASP A 57 -8.94 0.96 3.27
N SER A 58 -8.31 0.04 4.00
CA SER A 58 -8.75 -0.34 5.34
C SER A 58 -8.67 0.82 6.34
N PHE A 59 -7.68 1.69 6.22
CA PHE A 59 -7.53 2.87 7.07
C PHE A 59 -8.63 3.90 6.77
N LEU A 60 -8.83 4.22 5.49
CA LEU A 60 -9.89 5.12 5.03
C LEU A 60 -11.29 4.63 5.45
N ARG A 61 -11.58 3.33 5.33
CA ARG A 61 -12.85 2.77 5.79
C ARG A 61 -13.04 2.84 7.31
N LYS A 62 -11.95 2.86 8.08
CA LYS A 62 -11.99 2.93 9.55
C LYS A 62 -12.26 4.35 10.04
N GLU A 63 -11.79 5.36 9.31
CA GLU A 63 -11.98 6.78 9.64
C GLU A 63 -13.37 7.32 9.26
N VAL A 64 -14.11 6.62 8.40
CA VAL A 64 -15.46 7.00 7.92
C VAL A 64 -16.60 6.51 8.84
N LYS A 65 -16.29 6.12 10.09
CA LYS A 65 -17.27 5.65 11.09
C LYS A 65 -17.25 6.53 12.33
#